data_AF-A0A2J8WBP0-F1
#
_entry.id   AF-A0A2J8WBP0-F1
#
_cell.length_a   1.000
_cell.length_b   1.000
_cell.length_c   1.000
_cell.angle_alpha   90.00
_cell.angle_beta   90.00
_cell.angle_gamma   90.00
#
_symmetry.space_group_name_H-M   'P 1'
#
loop_
_entity.id
_entity.type
_entity.pdbx_description
1 polymer ?
#
loop_
_entity_poly.entity_id
_entity_poly.type
_entity_poly.pdbx_seq_one_letter_code
_entity_poly.pdbx_strand_id
1 'polypeptide(L)'
;MKIFSESHKTVFVVDHCPYMAESCRQHVEFDMLVKNRTQGIIPLAPISKSLWTCSVESSMEYCRIMYDIFPFKKLVNFIVSDSGAHVLNSWTQEDQNLQELMAALAAVGPPNPRADPECCSILHGLVAAVETLCKITEYQHEARTLLMENAERVGNRGRIICI
;
A
#
# COMPACT_ATOMS: atom_id res chain seq x y z
N MET A 1 16.86 20.50 -17.42
CA MET A 1 16.57 19.17 -16.81
C MET A 1 15.19 19.26 -16.18
N LYS A 2 14.21 18.53 -16.71
CA LYS A 2 12.86 18.52 -16.14
C LYS A 2 12.83 17.60 -14.92
N ILE A 3 12.48 18.15 -13.77
CA ILE A 3 12.48 17.44 -12.49
C ILE A 3 11.04 17.27 -12.04
N PHE A 4 10.62 16.01 -11.92
CA PHE A 4 9.37 15.67 -11.27
C PHE A 4 9.54 15.80 -9.76
N SER A 5 8.46 16.19 -9.06
CA SER A 5 8.41 16.16 -7.60
C SER A 5 8.73 14.75 -7.09
N GLU A 6 9.38 14.63 -5.93
CA GLU A 6 9.72 13.34 -5.31
C GLU A 6 8.50 12.46 -5.06
N SER A 7 7.33 13.04 -4.85
CA SER A 7 6.07 12.29 -4.71
C SER A 7 5.41 11.91 -6.03
N HIS A 8 6.05 12.17 -7.18
CA HIS A 8 5.55 11.72 -8.49
C HIS A 8 5.38 10.19 -8.51
N LYS A 9 6.34 9.46 -7.94
CA LYS A 9 6.30 8.01 -7.75
C LYS A 9 6.43 7.68 -6.29
N THR A 10 5.41 7.06 -5.73
CA THR A 10 5.44 6.52 -4.36
C THR A 10 5.28 5.02 -4.45
N VAL A 11 6.24 4.25 -3.93
CA VAL A 11 6.09 2.80 -3.78
C VAL A 11 5.76 2.51 -2.31
N PHE A 12 4.64 1.86 -2.05
CA PHE A 12 4.34 1.25 -0.77
C PHE A 12 4.89 -0.17 -0.75
N VAL A 13 5.70 -0.47 0.26
CA VAL A 13 6.12 -1.82 0.58
C VAL A 13 5.44 -2.19 1.89
N VAL A 14 4.51 -3.14 1.82
CA VAL A 14 3.72 -3.58 2.95
C VAL A 14 4.22 -4.94 3.41
N ASP A 15 4.63 -5.03 4.68
CA ASP A 15 5.09 -6.27 5.28
C ASP A 15 3.93 -7.25 5.47
N HIS A 16 4.14 -8.49 5.03
CA HIS A 16 3.22 -9.62 5.15
C HIS A 16 3.86 -10.83 5.85
N CYS A 17 4.92 -10.60 6.63
CA CYS A 17 5.50 -11.60 7.49
C CYS A 17 4.50 -12.12 8.54
N PRO A 18 4.70 -13.32 9.10
CA PRO A 18 3.76 -13.95 10.04
C PRO A 18 3.36 -13.08 11.24
N TYR A 19 4.29 -12.27 11.76
CA TYR A 19 4.06 -11.40 12.91
C TYR A 19 3.02 -10.29 12.61
N MET A 20 2.79 -9.94 11.34
CA MET A 20 1.78 -8.96 10.95
C MET A 20 0.34 -9.47 11.17
N ALA A 21 0.16 -10.76 11.44
CA ALA A 21 -1.12 -11.32 11.88
C ALA A 21 -1.42 -11.03 13.37
N GLU A 22 -0.46 -10.55 14.16
CA GLU A 22 -0.66 -10.23 15.57
C GLU A 22 -1.67 -9.09 15.77
N SER A 23 -2.35 -9.12 16.91
CA SER A 23 -3.27 -8.06 17.33
C SER A 23 -2.55 -6.72 17.43
N CYS A 24 -3.18 -5.66 16.92
CA CYS A 24 -2.73 -4.28 17.15
C CYS A 24 -2.95 -3.81 18.60
N ARG A 25 -3.52 -4.66 19.46
CA ARG A 25 -3.82 -4.42 20.89
C ARG A 25 -4.79 -3.26 21.12
N GLN A 26 -5.45 -2.78 20.08
CA GLN A 26 -6.56 -1.85 20.16
C GLN A 26 -7.88 -2.62 20.08
N HIS A 27 -8.57 -2.70 21.22
CA HIS A 27 -9.87 -3.35 21.32
C HIS A 27 -10.99 -2.44 20.81
N VAL A 28 -11.89 -3.04 20.04
CA VAL A 28 -13.14 -2.44 19.59
C VAL A 28 -14.28 -3.18 20.28
N GLU A 29 -15.01 -2.45 21.12
CA GLU A 29 -16.23 -2.94 21.77
C GLU A 29 -17.34 -3.08 20.73
N PHE A 30 -17.89 -4.29 20.59
CA PHE A 30 -18.95 -4.57 19.61
C PHE A 30 -20.35 -4.33 20.17
N ASP A 31 -20.47 -4.09 21.47
CA ASP A 31 -21.76 -3.96 22.16
C ASP A 31 -22.27 -2.52 22.16
N MET A 32 -23.01 -2.13 21.11
CA MET A 32 -23.66 -0.82 21.01
C MET A 32 -24.96 -0.70 21.86
N LEU A 33 -25.38 -1.76 22.56
CA LEU A 33 -26.66 -1.84 23.26
C LEU A 33 -26.54 -1.69 24.79
N VAL A 34 -25.54 -0.94 25.27
CA VAL A 34 -25.28 -0.74 26.70
C VAL A 34 -26.48 -0.10 27.45
N LYS A 35 -27.37 0.62 26.75
CA LYS A 35 -28.45 1.38 27.39
C LYS A 35 -29.72 0.58 27.74
N ASN A 36 -29.95 -0.60 27.17
CA ASN A 36 -31.19 -1.39 27.39
C ASN A 36 -30.89 -2.88 27.67
N ARG A 37 -29.94 -3.19 28.58
CA ARG A 37 -29.68 -4.59 28.94
C ARG A 37 -30.83 -5.17 29.76
N THR A 38 -31.64 -6.01 29.12
CA THR A 38 -32.43 -7.04 29.80
C THR A 38 -31.47 -7.97 30.54
N GLN A 39 -31.79 -8.34 31.79
CA GLN A 39 -30.97 -9.26 32.57
C GLN A 39 -30.79 -10.60 31.81
N GLY A 40 -29.54 -11.06 31.66
CA GLY A 40 -29.22 -12.38 31.09
C GLY A 40 -28.49 -12.42 29.74
N ILE A 41 -28.17 -11.27 29.12
CA ILE A 41 -27.41 -11.25 27.85
C ILE A 41 -25.89 -11.25 28.14
N ILE A 42 -25.15 -12.21 27.55
CA ILE A 42 -23.68 -12.29 27.61
C ILE A 42 -23.09 -11.24 26.66
N PRO A 43 -22.22 -10.32 27.12
CA PRO A 43 -21.58 -9.34 26.26
C PRO A 43 -20.66 -10.02 25.24
N LEU A 44 -20.65 -9.52 24.01
CA LEU A 44 -19.74 -9.99 22.96
C LEU A 44 -18.30 -9.66 23.37
N ALA A 45 -17.39 -10.61 23.12
CA ALA A 45 -15.97 -10.38 23.37
C ALA A 45 -15.45 -9.25 22.46
N PRO A 46 -14.63 -8.34 22.99
CA PRO A 46 -14.03 -7.28 22.18
C PRO A 46 -13.14 -7.88 21.09
N ILE A 47 -13.20 -7.30 19.90
CA ILE A 47 -12.36 -7.71 18.76
C ILE A 47 -11.22 -6.71 18.58
N SER A 48 -10.09 -7.15 18.05
CA SER A 48 -8.97 -6.28 17.67
C SER A 48 -8.58 -6.55 16.24
N LYS A 49 -8.18 -5.51 15.51
CA LYS A 49 -7.55 -5.67 14.19
C LYS A 49 -6.16 -6.29 14.33
N SER A 50 -5.66 -6.88 13.25
CA SER A 50 -4.25 -7.25 13.17
C SER A 50 -3.40 -6.05 12.75
N LEU A 51 -2.08 -6.14 12.94
CA LEU A 51 -1.12 -5.17 12.40
C LEU A 51 -1.29 -5.03 10.87
N TRP A 52 -1.46 -6.16 10.16
CA TRP A 52 -1.74 -6.18 8.73
C TRP A 52 -2.98 -5.35 8.36
N THR A 53 -4.11 -5.56 9.04
CA THR A 53 -5.33 -4.79 8.76
C THR A 53 -5.11 -3.30 8.98
N CYS A 54 -4.39 -2.91 10.03
CA CYS A 54 -4.03 -1.50 10.27
C CYS A 54 -3.13 -0.93 9.16
N SER A 55 -2.14 -1.69 8.70
CA SER A 55 -1.24 -1.28 7.61
C SER A 55 -2.00 -1.10 6.28
N VAL A 56 -2.88 -2.04 5.94
CA VAL A 56 -3.75 -1.94 4.76
C VAL A 56 -4.65 -0.72 4.84
N GLU A 57 -5.39 -0.55 5.95
CA GLU A 57 -6.31 0.59 6.11
C GLU A 57 -5.60 1.94 6.03
N SER A 58 -4.47 2.09 6.71
CA SER A 58 -3.70 3.35 6.69
C SER A 58 -3.15 3.66 5.30
N SER A 59 -2.69 2.66 4.55
CA SER A 59 -2.22 2.83 3.18
C SER A 59 -3.35 3.21 2.23
N MET A 60 -4.53 2.62 2.40
CA MET A 60 -5.70 2.91 1.58
C MET A 60 -6.28 4.29 1.85
N GLU A 61 -6.30 4.73 3.12
CA GLU A 61 -6.67 6.11 3.44
C GLU A 61 -5.69 7.13 2.86
N TYR A 62 -4.38 6.82 2.89
CA TYR A 62 -3.40 7.65 2.19
C TYR A 62 -3.72 7.76 0.69
N CYS A 63 -4.02 6.63 0.02
CA CYS A 63 -4.36 6.63 -1.40
C CYS A 63 -5.63 7.42 -1.70
N ARG A 64 -6.68 7.25 -0.89
CA ARG A 64 -7.94 8.01 -1.02
C ARG A 64 -7.68 9.51 -0.97
N ILE A 65 -7.01 9.98 0.09
CA ILE A 65 -6.68 11.41 0.26
C ILE A 65 -5.81 11.90 -0.89
N MET A 66 -4.83 11.11 -1.32
CA MET A 66 -3.92 11.49 -2.39
C MET A 66 -4.66 11.61 -3.73
N TYR A 67 -5.51 10.65 -4.10
CA TYR A 67 -6.31 10.70 -5.32
C TYR A 67 -7.34 11.85 -5.29
N ASP A 68 -7.92 12.15 -4.12
CA ASP A 68 -8.86 13.27 -3.96
C ASP A 68 -8.17 14.64 -4.17
N ILE A 69 -6.93 14.81 -3.68
CA ILE A 69 -6.18 16.07 -3.78
C ILE A 69 -5.44 16.17 -5.14
N PHE A 70 -4.88 15.06 -5.62
CA PHE A 70 -4.04 14.98 -6.80
C PHE A 70 -4.57 13.90 -7.76
N PRO A 71 -5.63 14.19 -8.53
CA PRO A 71 -6.25 13.20 -9.42
C PRO A 71 -5.32 12.72 -10.54
N PHE A 72 -4.23 13.43 -10.82
CA PHE A 72 -3.27 13.11 -11.89
C PHE A 72 -1.83 13.32 -11.45
N LYS A 73 -0.87 12.70 -12.18
CA LYS A 73 0.59 12.91 -12.07
C LYS A 73 1.23 12.47 -10.75
N LYS A 74 0.46 11.95 -9.80
CA LYS A 74 0.92 11.29 -8.57
C LYS A 74 0.54 9.83 -8.67
N LEU A 75 1.55 8.99 -8.79
CA LEU A 75 1.36 7.56 -9.02
C LEU A 75 1.82 6.78 -7.79
N VAL A 76 1.08 5.73 -7.47
CA VAL A 76 1.35 4.83 -6.38
C VAL A 76 1.51 3.40 -6.90
N ASN A 77 2.53 2.71 -6.40
CA ASN A 77 2.74 1.30 -6.63
C ASN A 77 2.73 0.55 -5.31
N PHE A 78 2.01 -0.56 -5.22
CA PHE A 78 1.96 -1.41 -4.03
C PHE A 78 2.73 -2.69 -4.24
N ILE A 79 3.56 -3.02 -3.26
CA ILE A 79 4.32 -4.26 -3.19
C ILE A 79 4.07 -4.88 -1.83
N VAL A 80 3.59 -6.12 -1.81
CA VAL A 80 3.47 -6.91 -0.59
C VAL A 80 4.70 -7.81 -0.49
N SER A 81 5.30 -7.88 0.70
CA SER A 81 6.53 -8.64 0.93
C SER A 81 6.33 -9.75 1.94
N ASP A 82 6.54 -10.99 1.52
CA ASP A 82 6.53 -12.18 2.36
C ASP A 82 7.79 -13.04 2.08
N SER A 83 7.61 -14.32 1.74
CA SER A 83 8.59 -15.15 1.05
C SER A 83 9.11 -14.62 -0.28
N GLY A 84 8.43 -13.64 -0.88
CA GLY A 84 8.85 -12.94 -2.08
C GLY A 84 8.23 -11.55 -2.16
N ALA A 85 8.42 -10.88 -3.30
CA ALA A 85 7.82 -9.59 -3.58
C ALA A 85 6.65 -9.74 -4.55
N HIS A 86 5.48 -9.25 -4.15
CA HIS A 86 4.24 -9.30 -4.94
C HIS A 86 3.83 -7.88 -5.32
N VAL A 87 4.07 -7.51 -6.57
CA VAL A 87 3.66 -6.20 -7.10
C VAL A 87 2.18 -6.26 -7.47
N LEU A 88 1.37 -5.39 -6.88
CA LEU A 88 -0.10 -5.45 -6.97
C LEU A 88 -0.69 -4.60 -8.09
N ASN A 89 0.00 -3.56 -8.51
CA ASN A 89 -0.44 -2.65 -9.56
C ASN A 89 0.77 -2.07 -10.31
N SER A 90 0.56 -1.17 -11.26
CA SER A 90 1.62 -0.58 -12.07
C SER A 90 1.62 0.96 -12.02
N TRP A 91 2.37 1.59 -12.94
CA TRP A 91 2.40 3.05 -13.11
C TRP A 91 1.36 3.57 -14.11
N THR A 92 0.55 2.69 -14.70
CA THR A 92 -0.55 3.08 -15.61
C THR A 92 -1.62 3.83 -14.83
N GLN A 93 -2.32 4.75 -15.52
CA GLN A 93 -3.34 5.58 -14.89
C GLN A 93 -4.60 4.77 -14.54
N GLU A 94 -4.90 3.74 -15.33
CA GLU A 94 -6.02 2.82 -15.12
C GLU A 94 -5.88 2.14 -13.75
N ASP A 95 -4.66 1.74 -13.38
CA ASP A 95 -4.34 1.09 -12.10
C ASP A 95 -4.38 2.04 -10.89
N GLN A 96 -4.55 3.36 -11.10
CA GLN A 96 -4.57 4.37 -10.03
C GLN A 96 -5.97 4.59 -9.45
N ASN A 97 -6.61 3.50 -9.03
CA ASN A 97 -7.94 3.55 -8.44
C ASN A 97 -8.01 2.73 -7.15
N LEU A 98 -8.83 3.21 -6.22
CA LEU A 98 -8.93 2.61 -4.89
C LEU A 98 -9.57 1.22 -4.93
N GLN A 99 -10.48 0.99 -5.87
CA GLN A 99 -11.25 -0.26 -5.95
C GLN A 99 -10.38 -1.45 -6.36
N GLU A 100 -9.53 -1.29 -7.37
CA GLU A 100 -8.60 -2.32 -7.81
C GLU A 100 -7.52 -2.57 -6.76
N LEU A 101 -6.98 -1.53 -6.13
CA LEU A 101 -6.03 -1.69 -5.02
C LEU A 101 -6.65 -2.45 -3.85
N MET A 102 -7.89 -2.12 -3.46
CA MET A 102 -8.62 -2.85 -2.42
C MET A 102 -8.84 -4.32 -2.82
N ALA A 103 -9.21 -4.58 -4.07
CA ALA A 103 -9.42 -5.93 -4.56
C ALA A 103 -8.12 -6.76 -4.56
N ALA A 104 -7.00 -6.16 -4.97
CA ALA A 104 -5.70 -6.81 -4.95
C ALA A 104 -5.26 -7.14 -3.52
N LEU A 105 -5.38 -6.19 -2.57
CA LEU A 105 -5.06 -6.42 -1.17
C LEU A 105 -6.00 -7.44 -0.50
N ALA A 106 -7.28 -7.45 -0.87
CA ALA A 106 -8.22 -8.46 -0.42
C ALA A 106 -7.87 -9.87 -0.93
N ALA A 107 -7.38 -9.97 -2.17
CA ALA A 107 -6.91 -11.24 -2.75
C ALA A 107 -5.63 -11.77 -2.06
N VAL A 108 -4.75 -10.87 -1.61
CA VAL A 108 -3.59 -11.22 -0.76
C VAL A 108 -4.04 -11.76 0.59
N GLY A 109 -5.02 -11.11 1.22
CA GLY A 109 -5.56 -11.53 2.51
C GLY A 109 -4.57 -11.35 3.68
N PRO A 110 -4.93 -11.79 4.90
CA PRO A 110 -4.05 -11.67 6.06
C PRO A 110 -2.84 -12.61 6.00
N PRO A 111 -1.71 -12.24 6.63
CA PRO A 111 -0.54 -13.11 6.77
C PRO A 111 -0.89 -14.45 7.41
N ASN A 112 -0.20 -15.51 6.99
CA ASN A 112 -0.31 -16.80 7.64
C ASN A 112 0.55 -16.82 8.92
N PRO A 113 -0.03 -16.87 10.14
CA PRO A 113 0.73 -16.83 11.38
C PRO A 113 1.58 -18.09 11.62
N ARG A 114 1.39 -19.14 10.80
CA ARG A 114 2.14 -20.40 10.88
C ARG A 114 3.23 -20.52 9.82
N ALA A 115 3.39 -19.53 8.95
CA ALA A 115 4.47 -19.54 7.98
C ALA A 115 5.83 -19.38 8.70
N ASP A 116 6.87 -19.93 8.10
CA ASP A 116 8.23 -19.89 8.64
C ASP A 116 8.76 -18.44 8.58
N PRO A 117 9.05 -17.79 9.73
CA PRO A 117 9.56 -16.43 9.74
C PRO A 117 10.91 -16.27 9.04
N GLU A 118 11.73 -17.32 8.97
CA GLU A 118 13.03 -17.25 8.28
C GLU A 118 12.88 -17.20 6.76
N CYS A 119 11.76 -17.70 6.24
CA CYS A 119 11.43 -17.62 4.82
C CYS A 119 10.86 -16.26 4.43
N CYS A 120 10.36 -15.45 5.37
CA CYS A 120 9.71 -14.17 5.07
C CYS A 120 10.62 -12.97 5.36
N SER A 121 10.65 -12.00 4.47
CA SER A 121 11.43 -10.78 4.67
C SER A 121 10.87 -9.60 3.92
N ILE A 122 10.83 -8.45 4.58
CA ILE A 122 10.51 -7.15 3.98
C ILE A 122 11.53 -6.72 2.90
N LEU A 123 12.74 -7.29 2.95
CA LEU A 123 13.82 -6.96 2.02
C LEU A 123 13.47 -7.32 0.58
N HIS A 124 12.71 -8.40 0.35
CA HIS A 124 12.26 -8.78 -0.99
C HIS A 124 11.48 -7.63 -1.65
N GLY A 125 10.51 -7.07 -0.91
CA GLY A 125 9.71 -5.94 -1.35
C GLY A 125 10.52 -4.66 -1.52
N LEU A 126 11.50 -4.39 -0.65
CA LEU A 126 12.37 -3.21 -0.81
C LEU A 126 13.24 -3.28 -2.06
N VAL A 127 13.79 -4.45 -2.40
CA VAL A 127 14.53 -4.66 -3.66
C VAL A 127 13.61 -4.40 -4.85
N ALA A 128 12.42 -5.03 -4.87
CA ALA A 128 11.43 -4.83 -5.92
C ALA A 128 10.94 -3.37 -6.03
N ALA A 129 10.91 -2.63 -4.92
CA ALA A 129 10.55 -1.22 -4.89
C ALA A 129 11.60 -0.34 -5.58
N VAL A 130 12.88 -0.59 -5.31
CA VAL A 130 13.98 0.12 -6.00
C VAL A 130 13.93 -0.15 -7.50
N GLU A 131 13.73 -1.40 -7.91
CA GLU A 131 13.57 -1.77 -9.32
C GLU A 131 12.35 -1.10 -9.97
N THR A 132 11.23 -1.05 -9.24
CA THR A 132 9.99 -0.43 -9.72
C THR A 132 10.12 1.09 -9.85
N LEU A 133 10.88 1.74 -8.96
CA LEU A 133 11.25 3.15 -9.09
C LEU A 133 12.13 3.42 -10.32
N CYS A 134 12.88 2.44 -10.82
CA CYS A 134 13.65 2.59 -12.06
C CYS A 134 12.78 2.56 -13.33
N LYS A 135 11.55 2.05 -13.26
CA LYS A 135 10.62 2.01 -14.40
C LYS A 135 10.14 3.43 -14.76
N ILE A 136 10.04 3.72 -16.06
CA ILE A 136 9.57 4.99 -16.59
C ILE A 136 8.03 5.05 -16.53
N THR A 137 7.48 6.23 -16.23
CA THR A 137 6.03 6.48 -16.28
C THR A 137 5.66 7.08 -17.63
N GLU A 138 4.38 7.00 -18.01
CA GLU A 138 3.88 7.64 -19.23
C GLU A 138 4.14 9.15 -19.20
N TYR A 139 3.92 9.81 -18.06
CA TYR A 139 4.22 11.23 -17.88
C TYR A 139 5.71 11.56 -18.08
N GLN A 140 6.62 10.71 -17.60
CA GLN A 140 8.05 10.87 -17.82
C GLN A 140 8.43 10.62 -19.29
N HIS A 141 7.77 9.65 -19.93
CA HIS A 141 7.96 9.33 -21.33
C HIS A 141 7.51 10.48 -22.25
N GLU A 142 6.29 11.01 -22.05
CA GLU A 142 5.75 12.18 -22.75
C GLU A 142 6.65 13.41 -22.57
N ALA A 143 7.11 13.66 -21.34
CA ALA A 143 8.01 14.76 -21.06
C ALA A 143 9.34 14.66 -21.82
N ARG A 144 9.80 13.44 -22.13
CA ARG A 144 11.01 13.19 -22.91
C ARG A 144 10.76 13.36 -24.41
N THR A 145 9.61 12.93 -24.92
CA THR A 145 9.31 12.94 -26.37
C THR A 145 8.78 14.27 -26.89
N LEU A 146 8.12 15.07 -26.06
CA LEU A 146 7.63 16.41 -26.43
C LEU A 146 8.77 17.43 -26.70
N LEU A 147 9.99 17.15 -26.24
CA LEU A 147 11.16 18.01 -26.42
C LEU A 147 11.95 17.60 -27.67
N MET A 148 11.34 17.74 -28.86
CA MET A 148 11.91 17.28 -30.14
C MET A 148 13.20 17.99 -30.58
N GLU A 149 13.62 19.10 -29.96
CA GLU A 149 14.83 19.84 -30.35
C GLU A 149 15.91 19.94 -29.27
N ASN A 150 15.59 19.66 -28.01
CA ASN A 150 16.53 19.64 -26.89
C ASN A 150 16.05 18.63 -25.84
N ALA A 151 16.35 17.35 -26.04
CA ALA A 151 15.98 16.28 -25.11
C ALA A 151 16.66 16.50 -23.74
N GLU A 152 16.03 17.27 -22.87
CA GLU A 152 16.50 17.47 -21.52
C GLU A 152 16.39 16.15 -20.74
N ARG A 153 17.43 15.81 -19.98
CA ARG A 153 17.39 14.68 -19.04
C ARG A 153 16.19 14.84 -18.10
N VAL A 154 15.39 13.78 -17.94
CA VAL A 154 14.30 13.71 -16.97
C VAL A 154 14.84 13.06 -15.70
N GLY A 155 14.76 13.78 -14.58
CA GLY A 155 15.18 13.23 -13.29
C GLY A 155 14.25 12.13 -12.81
N ASN A 156 14.80 10.95 -12.50
CA ASN A 156 14.04 9.87 -11.90
C ASN A 156 14.07 9.99 -10.37
N ARG A 157 13.03 10.59 -9.80
CA ARG A 157 12.84 10.69 -8.36
C ARG A 157 11.58 9.93 -7.95
N GLY A 158 11.61 9.41 -6.74
CA GLY A 158 10.50 8.71 -6.12
C GLY A 158 10.79 8.49 -4.65
N ARG A 159 9.80 7.98 -3.92
CA ARG A 159 9.94 7.61 -2.52
C ARG A 159 9.40 6.22 -2.28
N ILE A 160 9.96 5.57 -1.27
CA ILE A 160 9.50 4.29 -0.76
C ILE A 160 8.92 4.54 0.62
N ILE A 161 7.71 4.06 0.85
CA ILE A 161 7.07 4.02 2.17
C ILE A 161 7.02 2.55 2.56
N CYS A 162 7.79 2.19 3.58
CA CYS A 162 7.81 0.84 4.13
C CYS A 162 6.92 0.80 5.36
N ILE A 163 5.98 -0.14 5.42
CA ILE A 163 4.99 -0.30 6.47
C ILE A 163 4.97 -1.74 6.94
#